data_AF-A0A1W9LZX6-F1
#
_entry.id   AF-A0A1W9LZX6-F1
#
_cell.length_a   1.000
_cell.length_b   1.000
_cell.length_c   1.000
_cell.angle_alpha   90.00
_cell.angle_beta   90.00
_cell.angle_gamma   90.00
#
_symmetry.space_group_name_H-M   'P 1'
#
loop_
_entity.id
_entity.type
_entity.pdbx_description
1 polymer ?
#
loop_
_entity_poly.entity_id
_entity_poly.type
_entity_poly.pdbx_seq_one_letter_code
_entity_poly.pdbx_strand_id
1 'polypeptide(L)' 'MNFIFVCPEKNEIFESGEFEMIENRGIITDEAGNRSLDAKIALTSACPFCGKQHTFHVSELICPFSGDK' A
#
# COMPACT_ATOMS: atom_id res chain seq x y z
N MET A 1 -0.69 12.86 5.61
CA MET A 1 -0.34 11.52 6.10
C MET A 1 0.42 10.85 4.97
N ASN A 2 1.68 10.47 5.18
CA ASN A 2 2.45 9.79 4.14
C ASN A 2 2.44 8.29 4.46
N PHE A 3 2.27 7.47 3.43
CA PHE A 3 2.44 6.02 3.54
C PHE A 3 3.82 5.65 3.01
N ILE A 4 4.37 4.56 3.55
CA ILE A 4 5.64 4.00 3.10
C ILE A 4 5.35 3.05 1.95
N PHE A 5 5.97 3.30 0.81
CA PHE A 5 5.88 2.52 -0.40
C PHE A 5 7.24 1.94 -0.76
N VAL A 6 7.23 0.80 -1.44
CA VAL A 6 8.45 0.16 -1.96
C VAL A 6 8.34 0.12 -3.48
N CYS A 7 9.31 0.70 -4.19
CA CYS A 7 9.30 0.67 -5.64
C CYS A 7 9.58 -0.77 -6.13
N PRO A 8 8.67 -1.46 -6.84
CA PRO A 8 8.90 -2.82 -7.30
C PRO A 8 10.05 -2.94 -8.32
N GLU A 9 10.35 -1.87 -9.05
CA GLU A 9 11.40 -1.86 -10.09
C GLU A 9 12.81 -1.68 -9.51
N LYS A 10 12.94 -0.86 -8.46
CA LYS A 10 14.23 -0.49 -7.85
C LYS A 10 14.44 -1.09 -6.46
N ASN A 11 13.39 -1.64 -5.87
CA ASN A 11 13.32 -2.10 -4.48
C ASN A 11 13.66 -1.01 -3.44
N GLU A 12 13.54 0.25 -3.84
CA GLU A 12 13.80 1.42 -2.99
C GLU A 12 12.53 1.84 -2.24
N ILE A 13 12.70 2.25 -0.99
CA ILE A 13 11.63 2.68 -0.10
C ILE A 13 11.45 4.19 -0.21
N PHE A 14 10.20 4.67 -0.34
CA PHE A 14 9.87 6.09 -0.32
C PHE A 14 8.56 6.34 0.41
N GLU A 15 8.40 7.56 0.88
CA GLU A 15 7.16 8.04 1.48
C GLU A 15 6.37 8.85 0.46
N SER A 16 5.07 8.59 0.35
CA SER A 16 4.17 9.41 -0.49
C SER A 16 2.81 9.61 0.18
N GLY A 17 2.26 10.80 0.02
CA GLY A 17 0.87 11.12 0.39
C GLY A 17 -0.06 11.20 -0.83
N GLU A 18 0.49 11.08 -2.05
CA GLU A 18 -0.22 11.27 -3.32
C GLU A 18 -0.66 9.92 -3.87
N PHE A 19 -1.75 9.40 -3.31
CA PHE A 19 -2.36 8.15 -3.75
C PHE A 19 -3.88 8.21 -3.72
N GLU A 20 -4.51 7.41 -4.58
CA GLU A 20 -5.96 7.28 -4.68
C GLU A 20 -6.35 5.82 -4.51
N MET A 21 -7.41 5.56 -3.76
CA MET A 21 -7.97 4.21 -3.62
C MET A 21 -8.78 3.88 -4.86
N ILE A 22 -8.27 2.95 -5.66
CA ILE A 22 -8.91 2.52 -6.91
C ILE A 22 -9.78 1.27 -6.73
N GLU A 23 -9.52 0.47 -5.68
CA GLU A 23 -10.31 -0.72 -5.37
C GLU A 23 -10.45 -0.86 -3.86
N ASN A 24 -11.66 -1.16 -3.37
CA ASN A 24 -11.92 -1.47 -1.97
C ASN A 24 -12.92 -2.63 -1.90
N ARG A 25 -12.42 -3.81 -1.56
CA ARG A 25 -13.19 -5.04 -1.40
C ARG A 25 -13.50 -5.34 0.09
N GLY A 26 -13.13 -4.44 0.99
CA GLY A 26 -13.38 -4.57 2.42
C GLY A 26 -12.37 -5.46 3.12
N ILE A 27 -12.75 -6.02 4.27
CA ILE A 27 -11.86 -6.85 5.09
C ILE A 27 -11.98 -8.30 4.63
N ILE A 28 -10.88 -8.87 4.15
CA ILE A 28 -10.76 -10.31 3.92
C ILE A 28 -10.16 -10.97 5.14
N THR A 29 -10.56 -12.21 5.38
CA THR A 29 -9.93 -13.06 6.40
C THR A 29 -9.15 -14.14 5.65
N ASP A 30 -7.85 -14.17 5.86
CA ASP A 30 -6.97 -15.20 5.29
C ASP A 30 -7.18 -16.56 5.99
N GLU A 31 -6.70 -17.66 5.41
CA GLU A 31 -6.80 -19.01 5.96
C GLU A 31 -6.20 -19.12 7.37
N ALA A 32 -5.22 -18.28 7.71
CA ALA A 32 -4.66 -18.18 9.06
C ALA A 32 -5.55 -17.41 10.07
N GLY A 33 -6.73 -16.92 9.66
CA GLY A 33 -7.63 -16.12 10.49
C GLY A 33 -7.24 -14.63 10.58
N ASN A 34 -6.21 -14.21 9.86
CA ASN A 34 -5.75 -12.82 9.83
C ASN A 34 -6.74 -11.97 9.03
N ARG A 35 -7.15 -10.83 9.60
CA ARG A 35 -8.03 -9.88 8.94
C ARG A 35 -7.20 -8.79 8.28
N SER A 36 -7.27 -8.70 6.96
CA SER A 36 -6.57 -7.70 6.17
C SER A 36 -7.55 -6.89 5.34
N LEU A 37 -7.26 -5.61 5.12
CA LEU A 37 -8.03 -4.79 4.21
C LEU A 37 -7.62 -5.10 2.76
N ASP A 38 -8.54 -5.69 2.00
CA ASP A 38 -8.41 -5.95 0.58
C ASP A 38 -8.76 -4.67 -0.19
N ALA A 39 -7.80 -3.77 -0.28
CA ALA A 39 -7.93 -2.54 -1.03
C ALA A 39 -6.68 -2.32 -1.88
N LYS A 40 -6.84 -1.64 -3.02
CA LYS A 40 -5.75 -1.19 -3.88
C LYS A 40 -5.71 0.31 -3.93
N ILE A 41 -4.52 0.85 -3.81
CA ILE A 41 -4.24 2.26 -4.00
C ILE A 41 -3.27 2.44 -5.17
N ALA A 42 -3.51 3.44 -6.00
CA ALA A 42 -2.61 3.84 -7.07
C ALA A 42 -1.94 5.16 -6.68
N LEU A 43 -0.63 5.26 -6.88
CA LEU A 43 0.06 6.54 -6.78
C LEU A 43 -0.41 7.45 -7.90
N THR A 44 -0.90 8.64 -7.54
CA THR A 44 -1.24 9.68 -8.53
C THR A 44 0.02 10.34 -9.07
N SER A 45 1.08 10.38 -8.26
CA SER A 45 2.39 10.89 -8.62
C SER A 45 3.31 9.77 -9.15
N ALA A 46 4.25 10.14 -10.01
CA ALA A 46 5.26 9.20 -10.51
C ALA A 46 6.23 8.81 -9.38
N CYS A 47 6.62 7.54 -9.33
CA CYS A 47 7.63 7.07 -8.38
C CYS A 47 8.94 7.83 -8.58
N PRO A 48 9.55 8.42 -7.53
CA PRO A 48 10.78 9.22 -7.67
C PRO A 48 11.99 8.39 -8.13
N PHE A 49 11.93 7.07 -8.00
CA PHE A 49 13.05 6.17 -8.35
C PHE A 49 12.97 5.60 -9.77
N CYS A 50 11.78 5.28 -10.25
CA CYS A 50 11.60 4.65 -11.58
C CYS A 50 10.77 5.48 -12.55
N GLY A 51 10.11 6.55 -12.10
CA GLY A 51 9.26 7.42 -12.90
C GLY A 51 7.91 6.83 -13.31
N LYS A 52 7.57 5.60 -12.89
CA LYS A 52 6.29 4.95 -13.19
C LYS A 52 5.28 5.17 -12.07
N GLN A 53 4.00 5.17 -12.42
CA GLN A 53 2.91 5.11 -11.43
C GLN A 53 2.73 3.66 -10.99
N HIS A 54 2.77 3.44 -9.67
CA HIS A 54 2.61 2.10 -9.09
C HIS A 54 1.25 1.96 -8.42
N THR A 55 0.71 0.74 -8.49
CA THR A 55 -0.47 0.33 -7.73
C THR A 55 -0.02 -0.63 -6.64
N PHE A 56 -0.48 -0.42 -5.42
CA PHE A 56 -0.13 -1.19 -4.24
C PHE A 56 -1.36 -1.79 -3.59
N HIS A 57 -1.21 -3.00 -3.08
CA HIS A 57 -2.22 -3.59 -2.21
C HIS A 57 -2.06 -3.02 -0.80
N VAL A 58 -3.13 -2.54 -0.19
CA VAL A 58 -3.11 -2.05 1.19
C VAL A 58 -2.72 -3.16 2.16
N SER A 59 -3.02 -4.42 1.83
CA SER A 59 -2.56 -5.58 2.61
C SER A 59 -1.03 -5.77 2.58
N GLU A 60 -0.31 -5.21 1.60
CA GLU A 60 1.15 -5.22 1.53
C GLU A 60 1.77 -3.97 2.17
N LEU A 61 0.95 -2.95 2.46
CA LEU A 61 1.41 -1.77 3.17
C LEU A 61 1.51 -2.08 4.66
N ILE A 62 2.65 -1.74 5.23
CA ILE A 62 2.86 -1.87 6.67
C ILE A 62 2.00 -0.80 7.36
N CYS A 63 0.89 -1.23 7.95
CA CYS A 63 0.07 -0.37 8.79
C CYS A 63 0.84 -0.07 10.10
N PRO A 64 1.23 1.19 10.39
CA PRO A 64 1.96 1.52 11.61
C PRO A 64 1.11 1.36 12.90
N PHE A 65 -0.16 0.97 12.78
CA PHE A 65 -1.11 0.81 13.88
C PHE A 65 -1.43 -0.65 14.26
N SER A 66 -0.75 -1.66 13.70
CA SER A 66 -1.04 -3.08 14.02
C SER A 66 -0.54 -3.54 15.41
N GLY A 67 -0.21 -2.62 16.32
CA GLY A 67 0.36 -2.91 17.63
C GLY A 67 -0.51 -2.47 18.80
N ASP A 68 -1.80 -2.81 18.82
CA ASP A 68 -2.61 -2.71 20.04
C ASP A 68 -3.73 -3.78 20.04
N LYS A 69 -3.40 -4.95 20.56
CA LYS A 69 -4.19 -5.67 21.57
C LYS A 69 -3.39 -6.80 22.22
#